data_AF-A0A399NV06-F1
#
_entry.id   AF-A0A399NV06-F1
#
_cell.length_a   1.000
_cell.length_b   1.000
_cell.length_c   1.000
_cell.angle_alpha   90.00
_cell.angle_beta   90.00
_cell.angle_gamma   90.00
#
_symmetry.space_group_name_H-M   'P 1'
#
loop_
_entity.id
_entity.type
_entity.pdbx_description
1 polymer ?
#
loop_
_entity_poly.entity_id
_entity_poly.type
_entity_poly.pdbx_seq_one_letter_code
_entity_poly.pdbx_strand_id
1 'polypeptide(L)'
;MNGLLLDPSISSANIGDQIIRENVLRALDGVVPISGSLPTQTRLTRTQRRTAADADLAIVGGTNLLSSNMPWYRQWKLDPIVARSLKHKVVLLGVGWWQYQDEPNRYTTRMLKEVLAPDLVHSVRDEYTKVRLERMGFHVVNTACPTMWGLDRHNGVESPRPAQAILTLTDYNRDVAEDEWLIALAAEHYERVVIWPQSIRDAAYARTLQGDFTIAEPTLAAYDALLAAGDSDYIGTRLHGGVRALETGAWGVIVAVDNRALEISRDTGLPVHARGERDAIRATVERRAPLDVRLPYDQITAWKAQLPVVG
;
A
#
# COMPACT_ATOMS: atom_id res chain seq x y z
N MET A 1 11.76 -7.34 -24.68
CA MET A 1 10.54 -7.76 -23.95
C MET A 1 9.71 -6.53 -23.63
N ASN A 2 8.41 -6.58 -23.85
CA ASN A 2 7.48 -5.49 -23.56
C ASN A 2 6.71 -5.78 -22.26
N GLY A 3 7.07 -5.08 -21.18
CA GLY A 3 6.37 -5.15 -19.90
C GLY A 3 5.21 -4.15 -19.80
N LEU A 4 4.15 -4.56 -19.11
CA LEU A 4 2.98 -3.73 -18.86
C LEU A 4 2.70 -3.61 -17.37
N LEU A 5 2.38 -2.41 -16.88
CA LEU A 5 1.92 -2.21 -15.50
C LEU A 5 0.38 -2.27 -15.44
N LEU A 6 -0.14 -3.15 -14.61
CA LEU A 6 -1.55 -3.12 -14.19
C LEU A 6 -1.63 -2.16 -12.99
N ASP A 7 -2.14 -0.97 -13.24
CA ASP A 7 -2.02 0.18 -12.36
C ASP A 7 -3.36 0.46 -11.63
N PRO A 8 -3.42 0.25 -10.30
CA PRO A 8 -4.60 0.51 -9.51
C PRO A 8 -4.88 2.01 -9.33
N SER A 9 -3.91 2.90 -9.56
CA SER A 9 -4.12 4.33 -9.41
C SER A 9 -4.95 4.93 -10.55
N ILE A 10 -5.00 4.25 -11.71
CA ILE A 10 -5.81 4.70 -12.85
C ILE A 10 -7.30 4.59 -12.48
N SER A 11 -7.97 5.75 -12.46
CA SER A 11 -9.37 5.89 -12.03
C SER A 11 -9.63 5.60 -10.55
N SER A 12 -8.60 5.71 -9.70
CA SER A 12 -8.76 5.71 -8.25
C SER A 12 -9.00 7.11 -7.70
N ALA A 13 -9.84 7.20 -6.67
CA ALA A 13 -10.04 8.43 -5.88
C ALA A 13 -9.12 8.48 -4.65
N ASN A 14 -8.33 7.44 -4.41
CA ASN A 14 -7.41 7.32 -3.27
C ASN A 14 -6.00 7.67 -3.70
N ILE A 15 -5.47 8.78 -3.19
CA ILE A 15 -4.11 9.27 -3.51
C ILE A 15 -3.03 8.29 -3.05
N GLY A 16 -3.32 7.46 -2.03
CA GLY A 16 -2.41 6.39 -1.62
C GLY A 16 -2.05 5.42 -2.76
N ASP A 17 -2.90 5.26 -3.77
CA ASP A 17 -2.58 4.42 -4.93
C ASP A 17 -1.51 5.04 -5.84
N GLN A 18 -1.35 6.37 -5.83
CA GLN A 18 -0.24 7.06 -6.52
C GLN A 18 1.10 6.79 -5.84
N ILE A 19 1.13 6.80 -4.50
CA ILE A 19 2.32 6.45 -3.71
C ILE A 19 2.76 5.02 -4.01
N ILE A 20 1.80 4.09 -4.10
CA ILE A 20 2.07 2.71 -4.49
C ILE A 20 2.67 2.66 -5.90
N ARG A 21 2.03 3.33 -6.87
CA ARG A 21 2.47 3.34 -8.26
C ARG A 21 3.91 3.85 -8.41
N GLU A 22 4.25 4.96 -7.77
CA GLU A 22 5.61 5.53 -7.82
C GLU A 22 6.65 4.53 -7.31
N ASN A 23 6.37 3.89 -6.18
CA ASN A 23 7.26 2.90 -5.58
C ASN A 23 7.35 1.60 -6.40
N VAL A 24 6.25 1.15 -7.01
CA VAL A 24 6.26 0.01 -7.93
C VAL A 24 7.12 0.32 -9.17
N LEU A 25 6.98 1.51 -9.76
CA LEU A 25 7.83 1.90 -10.89
C LEU A 25 9.30 1.99 -10.50
N ARG A 26 9.61 2.58 -9.34
CA ARG A 26 10.98 2.63 -8.78
C ARG A 26 11.54 1.22 -8.54
N ALA A 27 10.73 0.31 -8.04
CA ALA A 27 11.11 -1.09 -7.79
C ALA A 27 11.46 -1.85 -9.08
N LEU A 28 10.82 -1.49 -10.20
CA LEU A 28 10.99 -2.12 -11.51
C LEU A 28 12.03 -1.42 -12.39
N ASP A 29 12.51 -0.25 -11.99
CA ASP A 29 13.55 0.49 -12.71
C ASP A 29 14.84 -0.36 -12.83
N GLY A 30 15.39 -0.43 -14.04
CA GLY A 30 16.49 -1.32 -14.39
C GLY A 30 16.18 -2.83 -14.35
N VAL A 31 14.97 -3.25 -13.94
CA VAL A 31 14.57 -4.67 -13.85
C VAL A 31 13.81 -5.10 -15.10
N VAL A 32 12.82 -4.32 -15.53
CA VAL A 32 11.98 -4.64 -16.69
C VAL A 32 11.43 -3.36 -17.33
N PRO A 33 11.50 -3.20 -18.66
CA PRO A 33 10.97 -2.03 -19.33
C PRO A 33 9.43 -2.06 -19.30
N ILE A 34 8.83 -1.05 -18.67
CA ILE A 34 7.38 -0.85 -18.66
C ILE A 34 6.99 0.12 -19.77
N SER A 35 6.34 -0.39 -20.83
CA SER A 35 5.98 0.42 -22.00
C SER A 35 4.58 1.03 -21.92
N GLY A 36 3.82 0.71 -20.88
CA GLY A 36 2.48 1.24 -20.70
C GLY A 36 1.81 0.76 -19.42
N SER A 37 0.67 1.38 -19.10
CA SER A 37 -0.12 1.07 -17.91
C SER A 37 -1.60 0.88 -18.23
N LEU A 38 -2.24 -0.10 -17.60
CA LEU A 38 -3.67 -0.39 -17.75
C LEU A 38 -4.37 -0.42 -16.39
N PRO A 39 -5.62 0.07 -16.27
CA PRO A 39 -6.33 0.08 -15.00
C PRO A 39 -6.70 -1.33 -14.53
N THR A 40 -6.68 -1.56 -13.22
CA THR A 40 -7.24 -2.79 -12.60
C THR A 40 -8.69 -2.63 -12.17
N GLN A 41 -9.10 -1.42 -11.75
CA GLN A 41 -10.41 -1.15 -11.14
C GLN A 41 -11.52 -0.81 -12.15
N THR A 42 -11.19 -0.72 -13.45
CA THR A 42 -12.15 -0.46 -14.53
C THR A 42 -12.14 -1.57 -15.57
N ARG A 43 -13.20 -1.66 -16.37
CA ARG A 43 -13.23 -2.65 -17.46
C ARG A 43 -12.31 -2.18 -18.57
N LEU A 44 -11.40 -3.04 -19.01
CA LEU A 44 -10.52 -2.73 -20.13
C LEU A 44 -11.32 -2.56 -21.42
N THR A 45 -11.02 -1.52 -22.18
CA THR A 45 -11.54 -1.29 -23.54
C THR A 45 -10.98 -2.31 -24.53
N ARG A 46 -11.52 -2.38 -25.75
CA ARG A 46 -11.01 -3.27 -26.81
C ARG A 46 -9.53 -3.02 -27.11
N THR A 47 -9.11 -1.76 -27.16
CA THR A 47 -7.72 -1.38 -27.43
C THR A 47 -6.81 -1.81 -26.28
N GLN A 48 -7.20 -1.54 -25.04
CA GLN A 48 -6.44 -1.96 -23.85
C GLN A 48 -6.30 -3.48 -23.75
N ARG A 49 -7.33 -4.24 -24.12
CA ARG A 49 -7.25 -5.71 -24.18
C ARG A 49 -6.30 -6.23 -25.26
N ARG A 50 -6.15 -5.52 -26.37
CA ARG A 50 -5.13 -5.84 -27.39
C ARG A 50 -3.74 -5.56 -26.83
N THR A 51 -3.53 -4.38 -26.24
CA THR A 51 -2.27 -4.05 -25.56
C THR A 51 -1.88 -5.09 -24.51
N ALA A 52 -2.84 -5.56 -23.68
CA ALA A 52 -2.60 -6.64 -22.72
C ALA A 52 -2.24 -7.98 -23.39
N ALA A 53 -2.90 -8.31 -24.52
CA ALA A 53 -2.60 -9.52 -25.28
C ALA A 53 -1.22 -9.48 -25.93
N ASP A 54 -0.79 -8.31 -26.42
CA ASP A 54 0.48 -8.08 -27.11
C ASP A 54 1.67 -7.92 -26.15
N ALA A 55 1.43 -7.68 -24.85
CA ALA A 55 2.49 -7.62 -23.85
C ALA A 55 3.08 -9.01 -23.57
N ASP A 56 4.40 -9.08 -23.39
CA ASP A 56 5.09 -10.31 -23.02
C ASP A 56 4.89 -10.64 -21.55
N LEU A 57 4.84 -9.60 -20.71
CA LEU A 57 4.72 -9.68 -19.26
C LEU A 57 3.81 -8.56 -18.75
N ALA A 58 3.02 -8.85 -17.74
CA ALA A 58 2.27 -7.85 -16.99
C ALA A 58 2.64 -7.90 -15.51
N ILE A 59 2.83 -6.76 -14.87
CA ILE A 59 3.14 -6.65 -13.45
C ILE A 59 2.02 -5.90 -12.76
N VAL A 60 1.60 -6.38 -11.60
CA VAL A 60 0.68 -5.66 -10.71
C VAL A 60 1.27 -5.62 -9.31
N GLY A 61 1.25 -4.46 -8.65
CA GLY A 61 1.94 -4.34 -7.38
C GLY A 61 1.36 -3.39 -6.33
N GLY A 62 1.76 -3.64 -5.08
CA GLY A 62 1.59 -2.81 -3.89
C GLY A 62 0.17 -2.61 -3.36
N THR A 63 -0.87 -3.09 -4.04
CA THR A 63 -2.26 -2.88 -3.66
C THR A 63 -2.93 -4.10 -3.01
N ASN A 64 -4.07 -3.86 -2.34
CA ASN A 64 -4.96 -4.91 -1.83
C ASN A 64 -5.81 -5.45 -2.98
N LEU A 65 -5.18 -6.15 -3.92
CA LEU A 65 -5.82 -6.55 -5.17
C LEU A 65 -6.64 -7.83 -5.03
N LEU A 66 -6.17 -8.76 -4.19
CA LEU A 66 -6.65 -10.13 -4.15
C LEU A 66 -7.78 -10.27 -3.12
N SER A 67 -8.69 -11.22 -3.37
CA SER A 67 -9.77 -11.56 -2.43
C SER A 67 -10.32 -12.94 -2.75
N SER A 68 -10.82 -13.63 -1.73
CA SER A 68 -11.52 -14.91 -1.87
C SER A 68 -12.80 -14.81 -2.71
N ASN A 69 -13.31 -13.59 -2.95
CA ASN A 69 -14.47 -13.33 -3.78
C ASN A 69 -14.27 -12.09 -4.69
N MET A 70 -13.39 -12.22 -5.70
CA MET A 70 -13.07 -11.14 -6.66
C MET A 70 -14.27 -10.59 -7.46
N PRO A 71 -15.34 -11.35 -7.79
CA PRO A 71 -16.53 -10.78 -8.42
C PRO A 71 -17.18 -9.68 -7.59
N TRP A 72 -17.15 -9.83 -6.26
CA TRP A 72 -17.71 -8.88 -5.32
C TRP A 72 -16.69 -7.80 -4.94
N TYR A 73 -15.45 -8.22 -4.67
CA TYR A 73 -14.33 -7.33 -4.36
C TYR A 73 -13.70 -6.76 -5.64
N ARG A 74 -14.32 -5.70 -6.17
CA ARG A 74 -14.04 -5.10 -7.49
C ARG A 74 -12.72 -4.30 -7.60
N GLN A 75 -11.69 -4.64 -6.81
CA GLN A 75 -10.36 -4.03 -6.94
C GLN A 75 -9.62 -4.49 -8.20
N TRP A 76 -9.94 -5.68 -8.69
CA TRP A 76 -9.48 -6.17 -9.99
C TRP A 76 -10.67 -6.65 -10.82
N LYS A 77 -11.05 -5.89 -11.83
CA LYS A 77 -12.13 -6.23 -12.76
C LYS A 77 -11.63 -7.23 -13.80
N LEU A 78 -11.53 -8.47 -13.35
CA LEU A 78 -11.02 -9.58 -14.14
C LEU A 78 -12.15 -10.47 -14.67
N ASP A 79 -12.71 -10.10 -15.83
CA ASP A 79 -13.67 -10.97 -16.53
C ASP A 79 -12.96 -11.99 -17.45
N PRO A 80 -13.65 -13.03 -17.96
CA PRO A 80 -13.01 -14.06 -18.80
C PRO A 80 -12.33 -13.53 -20.07
N ILE A 81 -12.78 -12.40 -20.62
CA ILE A 81 -12.17 -11.81 -21.82
C ILE A 81 -10.86 -11.12 -21.44
N VAL A 82 -10.85 -10.37 -20.34
CA VAL A 82 -9.63 -9.78 -19.78
C VAL A 82 -8.65 -10.86 -19.34
N ALA A 83 -9.12 -11.92 -18.69
CA ALA A 83 -8.29 -13.03 -18.26
C ALA A 83 -7.58 -13.72 -19.44
N ARG A 84 -8.29 -13.90 -20.56
CA ARG A 84 -7.68 -14.44 -21.78
C ARG A 84 -6.60 -13.53 -22.36
N SER A 85 -6.77 -12.20 -22.31
CA SER A 85 -5.74 -11.24 -22.74
C SER A 85 -4.50 -11.28 -21.86
N LEU A 86 -4.67 -11.57 -20.57
CA LEU A 86 -3.60 -11.61 -19.56
C LEU A 86 -3.12 -13.04 -19.26
N LYS A 87 -3.43 -14.00 -20.13
CA LYS A 87 -3.23 -15.42 -19.83
C LYS A 87 -1.76 -15.73 -19.49
N HIS A 88 -1.54 -16.31 -18.31
CA HIS A 88 -0.25 -16.81 -17.81
C HIS A 88 0.93 -15.83 -17.88
N LYS A 89 0.68 -14.52 -17.80
CA LYS A 89 1.75 -13.50 -17.93
C LYS A 89 1.78 -12.47 -16.81
N VAL A 90 0.87 -12.56 -15.85
CA VAL A 90 0.82 -11.61 -14.74
C VAL A 90 1.75 -12.06 -13.62
N VAL A 91 2.67 -11.20 -13.21
CA VAL A 91 3.53 -11.38 -12.03
C VAL A 91 3.12 -10.36 -10.96
N LEU A 92 3.08 -10.80 -9.71
CA LEU A 92 2.70 -9.97 -8.58
C LEU A 92 3.95 -9.35 -7.97
N LEU A 93 3.85 -8.09 -7.53
CA LEU A 93 4.88 -7.35 -6.82
C LEU A 93 4.32 -6.72 -5.53
N GLY A 94 4.51 -7.38 -4.39
CA GLY A 94 4.09 -6.90 -3.09
C GLY A 94 2.58 -6.68 -3.01
N VAL A 95 1.80 -7.56 -3.64
CA VAL A 95 0.34 -7.53 -3.61
C VAL A 95 -0.17 -8.12 -2.31
N GLY A 96 -1.29 -7.59 -1.80
CA GLY A 96 -1.97 -8.09 -0.60
C GLY A 96 -3.36 -8.66 -0.85
N TRP A 97 -3.81 -9.45 0.12
CA TRP A 97 -5.15 -10.02 0.20
C TRP A 97 -6.08 -9.16 1.05
N TRP A 98 -7.29 -8.91 0.54
CA TRP A 98 -8.26 -8.12 1.25
C TRP A 98 -8.88 -8.88 2.42
N GLN A 99 -8.58 -8.43 3.63
CA GLN A 99 -9.14 -8.90 4.89
C GLN A 99 -8.94 -10.39 5.17
N TYR A 100 -9.27 -10.79 6.40
CA TYR A 100 -9.40 -12.18 6.75
C TYR A 100 -10.65 -12.75 6.09
N GLN A 101 -10.50 -13.82 5.31
CA GLN A 101 -11.58 -14.42 4.52
C GLN A 101 -11.49 -15.95 4.56
N ASP A 102 -12.55 -16.63 4.17
CA ASP A 102 -12.49 -18.08 3.93
C ASP A 102 -11.68 -18.40 2.66
N GLU A 103 -11.58 -19.68 2.33
CA GLU A 103 -10.90 -20.14 1.12
C GLU A 103 -11.48 -19.48 -0.17
N PRO A 104 -10.64 -19.20 -1.18
CA PRO A 104 -11.09 -18.57 -2.41
C PRO A 104 -12.15 -19.39 -3.12
N ASN A 105 -13.20 -18.72 -3.63
CA ASN A 105 -14.22 -19.40 -4.39
C ASN A 105 -13.67 -19.92 -5.73
N ARG A 106 -14.43 -20.81 -6.39
CA ARG A 106 -14.02 -21.44 -7.66
C ARG A 106 -13.74 -20.42 -8.76
N TYR A 107 -14.46 -19.29 -8.77
CA TYR A 107 -14.25 -18.23 -9.74
C TYR A 107 -12.90 -17.55 -9.54
N THR A 108 -12.61 -17.06 -8.32
CA THR A 108 -11.32 -16.45 -7.97
C THR A 108 -10.19 -17.41 -8.33
N THR A 109 -10.31 -18.68 -7.90
CA THR A 109 -9.27 -19.69 -8.15
C THR A 109 -9.00 -19.88 -9.64
N ARG A 110 -10.06 -20.00 -10.45
CA ARG A 110 -9.94 -20.15 -11.90
C ARG A 110 -9.33 -18.92 -12.55
N MET A 111 -9.76 -17.72 -12.18
CA MET A 111 -9.27 -16.48 -12.79
C MET A 111 -7.80 -16.24 -12.46
N LEU A 112 -7.38 -16.44 -11.21
CA LEU A 112 -5.98 -16.31 -10.83
C LEU A 112 -5.10 -17.34 -11.56
N LYS A 113 -5.53 -18.61 -11.66
CA LYS A 113 -4.80 -19.63 -12.45
C LYS A 113 -4.73 -19.33 -13.95
N GLU A 114 -5.73 -18.64 -14.49
CA GLU A 114 -5.71 -18.25 -15.90
C GLU A 114 -4.73 -17.10 -16.17
N VAL A 115 -4.57 -16.14 -15.25
CA VAL A 115 -3.77 -14.92 -15.51
C VAL A 115 -2.35 -14.95 -14.95
N LEU A 116 -2.17 -15.52 -13.77
CA LEU A 116 -0.88 -15.51 -13.10
C LEU A 116 0.10 -16.41 -13.84
N ALA A 117 1.33 -15.93 -14.01
CA ALA A 117 2.41 -16.69 -14.65
C ALA A 117 2.77 -17.92 -13.78
N PRO A 118 2.53 -19.16 -14.26
CA PRO A 118 2.68 -20.36 -13.42
C PRO A 118 4.14 -20.70 -13.11
N ASP A 119 5.07 -20.32 -13.99
CA ASP A 119 6.49 -20.68 -13.91
C ASP A 119 7.34 -19.60 -13.23
N LEU A 120 6.71 -18.53 -12.72
CA LEU A 120 7.38 -17.43 -12.05
C LEU A 120 6.95 -17.36 -10.58
N VAL A 121 7.87 -16.90 -9.74
CA VAL A 121 7.65 -16.60 -8.34
C VAL A 121 6.93 -15.25 -8.22
N HIS A 122 5.78 -15.27 -7.55
CA HIS A 122 5.01 -14.08 -7.23
C HIS A 122 5.50 -13.42 -5.94
N SER A 123 5.52 -12.10 -5.93
CA SER A 123 5.85 -11.32 -4.74
C SER A 123 4.57 -10.79 -4.09
N VAL A 124 4.46 -11.02 -2.79
CA VAL A 124 3.39 -10.51 -1.92
C VAL A 124 3.97 -9.68 -0.79
N ARG A 125 3.12 -8.93 -0.09
CA ARG A 125 3.58 -8.00 0.97
C ARG A 125 3.42 -8.50 2.40
N ASP A 126 2.76 -9.63 2.57
CA ASP A 126 2.49 -10.22 3.88
C ASP A 126 2.39 -11.75 3.82
N GLU A 127 2.74 -12.44 4.91
CA GLU A 127 2.70 -13.90 5.01
C GLU A 127 1.28 -14.46 4.86
N TYR A 128 0.26 -13.72 5.30
CA TYR A 128 -1.13 -14.12 5.13
C TYR A 128 -1.50 -14.32 3.64
N THR A 129 -1.13 -13.36 2.79
CA THR A 129 -1.33 -13.44 1.33
C THR A 129 -0.51 -14.56 0.72
N LYS A 130 0.72 -14.75 1.18
CA LYS A 130 1.63 -15.82 0.71
C LYS A 130 1.00 -17.20 0.90
N VAL A 131 0.59 -17.52 2.13
CA VAL A 131 -0.02 -18.81 2.47
C VAL A 131 -1.24 -19.11 1.61
N ARG A 132 -2.08 -18.11 1.31
CA ARG A 132 -3.25 -18.32 0.45
C ARG A 132 -2.91 -18.65 -0.98
N LEU A 133 -1.97 -17.93 -1.58
CA LEU A 133 -1.55 -18.20 -2.96
C LEU A 133 -0.77 -19.53 -3.06
N GLU A 134 0.06 -19.87 -2.08
CA GLU A 134 0.76 -21.17 -2.02
C GLU A 134 -0.24 -22.35 -1.98
N ARG A 135 -1.32 -22.24 -1.19
CA ARG A 135 -2.40 -23.25 -1.18
C ARG A 135 -3.08 -23.44 -2.52
N MET A 136 -3.04 -22.43 -3.39
CA MET A 136 -3.58 -22.50 -4.75
C MET A 136 -2.60 -23.15 -5.75
N GLY A 137 -1.36 -23.40 -5.33
CA GLY A 137 -0.30 -24.02 -6.12
C GLY A 137 0.65 -23.04 -6.81
N PHE A 138 0.71 -21.79 -6.37
CA PHE A 138 1.66 -20.80 -6.91
C PHE A 138 2.98 -20.81 -6.13
N HIS A 139 4.07 -20.44 -6.81
CA HIS A 139 5.32 -20.11 -6.16
C HIS A 139 5.28 -18.66 -5.66
N VAL A 140 5.46 -18.44 -4.37
CA VAL A 140 5.23 -17.12 -3.76
C VAL A 140 6.27 -16.81 -2.70
N VAL A 141 6.72 -15.57 -2.65
CA VAL A 141 7.60 -15.05 -1.59
C VAL A 141 7.03 -13.75 -1.04
N ASN A 142 7.23 -13.52 0.25
CA ASN A 142 6.94 -12.25 0.88
C ASN A 142 8.14 -11.32 0.70
N THR A 143 7.94 -10.22 -0.02
CA THR A 143 8.97 -9.21 -0.26
C THR A 143 8.65 -7.90 0.45
N ALA A 144 7.72 -7.90 1.41
CA ALA A 144 7.09 -6.70 1.95
C ALA A 144 6.42 -5.81 0.87
N CYS A 145 5.85 -4.69 1.30
CA CYS A 145 5.25 -3.72 0.39
C CYS A 145 6.35 -2.94 -0.36
N PRO A 146 6.26 -2.72 -1.68
CA PRO A 146 7.30 -1.98 -2.43
C PRO A 146 7.46 -0.55 -1.95
N THR A 147 6.43 0.03 -1.32
CA THR A 147 6.51 1.37 -0.69
C THR A 147 7.45 1.43 0.50
N MET A 148 7.86 0.27 1.05
CA MET A 148 8.75 0.20 2.20
C MET A 148 10.19 -0.10 1.78
N TRP A 149 10.47 -0.37 0.50
CA TRP A 149 11.79 -0.80 0.09
C TRP A 149 12.83 0.31 0.29
N GLY A 150 13.84 0.02 1.11
CA GLY A 150 14.85 0.97 1.54
C GLY A 150 14.47 1.83 2.75
N LEU A 151 13.35 1.56 3.41
CA LEU A 151 12.91 2.30 4.60
C LEU A 151 13.86 2.11 5.80
N ASP A 152 14.50 0.94 5.90
CA ASP A 152 15.47 0.57 6.93
C ASP A 152 16.72 1.46 6.95
N ARG A 153 16.98 2.26 5.89
CA ARG A 153 18.00 3.33 5.91
C ARG A 153 17.78 4.38 7.01
N HIS A 154 16.56 4.47 7.53
CA HIS A 154 16.18 5.37 8.63
C HIS A 154 16.11 4.64 9.99
N ASN A 155 16.51 3.37 10.07
CA ASN A 155 16.53 2.66 11.34
C ASN A 155 17.47 3.32 12.34
N GLY A 156 17.04 3.37 13.61
CA GLY A 156 17.81 3.94 14.70
C GLY A 156 18.01 5.46 14.63
N VAL A 157 17.43 6.15 13.65
CA VAL A 157 17.49 7.61 13.57
C VAL A 157 16.63 8.21 14.67
N GLU A 158 17.28 8.95 15.56
CA GLU A 158 16.63 9.78 16.57
C GLU A 158 16.50 11.21 16.06
N SER A 159 15.34 11.82 16.31
CA SER A 159 15.09 13.23 16.00
C SER A 159 14.38 13.90 17.19
N PRO A 160 14.59 15.21 17.42
CA PRO A 160 13.73 15.95 18.35
C PRO A 160 12.28 15.91 17.87
N ARG A 161 11.33 16.06 18.79
CA ARG A 161 9.92 16.19 18.41
C ARG A 161 9.73 17.51 17.64
N PRO A 162 9.17 17.49 16.43
CA PRO A 162 8.86 18.69 15.67
C PRO A 162 7.66 19.44 16.27
N ALA A 163 7.45 20.67 15.81
CA ALA A 163 6.29 21.47 16.25
C ALA A 163 4.96 20.96 15.64
N GLN A 164 5.02 20.28 14.49
CA GLN A 164 3.86 19.84 13.74
C GLN A 164 3.71 18.31 13.72
N ALA A 165 2.46 17.83 13.78
CA ALA A 165 2.10 16.47 13.40
C ALA A 165 1.17 16.47 12.18
N ILE A 166 1.48 15.61 11.22
CA ILE A 166 0.60 15.32 10.09
C ILE A 166 -0.25 14.12 10.45
N LEU A 167 -1.57 14.34 10.45
CA LEU A 167 -2.56 13.32 10.69
C LEU A 167 -3.18 12.83 9.39
N THR A 168 -3.57 11.57 9.36
CA THR A 168 -4.42 11.04 8.28
C THR A 168 -5.55 10.24 8.89
N LEU A 169 -6.74 10.40 8.34
CA LEU A 169 -7.95 9.71 8.74
C LEU A 169 -8.59 9.06 7.51
N THR A 170 -9.53 8.14 7.71
CA THR A 170 -10.15 7.40 6.62
C THR A 170 -11.67 7.50 6.59
N ASP A 171 -12.24 7.75 5.42
CA ASP A 171 -13.68 7.83 5.21
C ASP A 171 -14.39 6.47 5.15
N TYR A 172 -13.67 5.39 4.83
CA TYR A 172 -14.26 4.07 4.55
C TYR A 172 -14.48 3.20 5.80
N ASN A 173 -13.89 3.57 6.94
CA ASN A 173 -14.06 2.89 8.21
C ASN A 173 -14.00 3.94 9.33
N ARG A 174 -15.02 4.79 9.43
CA ARG A 174 -15.05 5.92 10.36
C ARG A 174 -15.29 5.46 11.79
N ASP A 175 -14.63 6.11 12.74
CA ASP A 175 -14.95 5.96 14.16
C ASP A 175 -14.73 7.31 14.84
N VAL A 176 -15.79 8.12 14.93
CA VAL A 176 -15.69 9.51 15.40
C VAL A 176 -15.02 9.61 16.76
N ALA A 177 -15.34 8.69 17.69
CA ALA A 177 -14.79 8.73 19.04
C ALA A 177 -13.29 8.42 19.07
N GLU A 178 -12.83 7.49 18.25
CA GLU A 178 -11.40 7.15 18.13
C GLU A 178 -10.63 8.20 17.32
N ASP A 179 -11.24 8.73 16.26
CA ASP A 179 -10.61 9.69 15.37
C ASP A 179 -10.46 11.08 16.04
N GLU A 180 -11.47 11.54 16.81
CA GLU A 180 -11.35 12.75 17.64
C GLU A 180 -10.36 12.58 18.80
N TRP A 181 -10.31 11.39 19.40
CA TRP A 181 -9.32 11.07 20.42
C TRP A 181 -7.88 11.12 19.85
N LEU A 182 -7.67 10.63 18.63
CA LEU A 182 -6.35 10.67 17.97
C LEU A 182 -5.92 12.12 17.66
N ILE A 183 -6.87 12.97 17.25
CA ILE A 183 -6.64 14.42 17.06
C ILE A 183 -6.24 15.06 18.39
N ALA A 184 -6.98 14.79 19.47
CA ALA A 184 -6.67 15.32 20.80
C ALA A 184 -5.28 14.87 21.30
N LEU A 185 -4.96 13.58 21.15
CA LEU A 185 -3.63 13.05 21.49
C LEU A 185 -2.51 13.77 20.72
N ALA A 186 -2.71 14.05 19.44
CA ALA A 186 -1.73 14.83 18.68
C ALA A 186 -1.63 16.27 19.20
N ALA A 187 -2.75 16.94 19.45
CA ALA A 187 -2.74 18.31 19.97
C ALA A 187 -2.13 18.43 21.40
N GLU A 188 -2.10 17.35 22.19
CA GLU A 188 -1.41 17.30 23.48
C GLU A 188 0.13 17.37 23.34
N HIS A 189 0.67 16.96 22.20
CA HIS A 189 2.12 16.79 22.00
C HIS A 189 2.74 17.68 20.92
N TYR A 190 1.92 18.29 20.06
CA TYR A 190 2.37 19.11 18.93
C TYR A 190 1.64 20.45 18.93
N GLU A 191 2.36 21.53 18.59
CA GLU A 191 1.79 22.87 18.49
C GLU A 191 0.80 23.00 17.33
N ARG A 192 1.01 22.22 16.26
CA ARG A 192 0.16 22.24 15.07
C ARG A 192 -0.21 20.84 14.62
N VAL A 193 -1.50 20.62 14.43
CA VAL A 193 -2.04 19.41 13.80
C VAL A 193 -2.53 19.74 12.40
N VAL A 194 -2.01 19.01 11.40
CA VAL A 194 -2.44 19.13 10.00
C VAL A 194 -2.99 17.80 9.54
N ILE A 195 -4.28 17.73 9.24
CA ILE A 195 -4.88 16.55 8.62
C ILE A 195 -4.61 16.61 7.13
N TRP A 196 -3.89 15.61 6.61
CA TRP A 196 -3.76 15.36 5.19
C TRP A 196 -4.78 14.30 4.72
N PRO A 197 -5.84 14.70 3.99
CA PRO A 197 -6.80 13.77 3.41
C PRO A 197 -6.25 13.09 2.14
N GLN A 198 -6.45 11.77 2.00
CA GLN A 198 -6.07 11.03 0.78
C GLN A 198 -7.16 11.05 -0.29
N SER A 199 -8.30 11.67 -0.02
CA SER A 199 -9.42 11.82 -0.94
C SER A 199 -10.31 12.98 -0.53
N ILE A 200 -11.18 13.42 -1.45
CA ILE A 200 -12.21 14.43 -1.14
C ILE A 200 -13.15 13.95 -0.02
N ARG A 201 -13.38 12.64 0.08
CA ARG A 201 -14.23 12.07 1.13
C ARG A 201 -13.55 12.06 2.49
N ASP A 202 -12.24 11.85 2.56
CA ASP A 202 -11.47 12.03 3.79
C ASP A 202 -11.53 13.48 4.25
N ALA A 203 -11.37 14.43 3.32
CA ALA A 203 -11.46 15.85 3.63
C ALA A 203 -12.87 16.23 4.13
N ALA A 204 -13.91 15.68 3.50
CA ALA A 204 -15.29 15.86 3.95
C ALA A 204 -15.53 15.25 5.33
N TYR A 205 -14.95 14.08 5.60
CA TYR A 205 -15.05 13.44 6.91
C TYR A 205 -14.32 14.23 8.00
N ALA A 206 -13.09 14.66 7.76
CA ALA A 206 -12.32 15.47 8.71
C ALA A 206 -13.07 16.73 9.15
N ARG A 207 -13.79 17.40 8.23
CA ARG A 207 -14.62 18.59 8.55
C ARG A 207 -15.80 18.30 9.50
N THR A 208 -16.15 17.04 9.73
CA THR A 208 -17.22 16.66 10.66
C THR A 208 -16.72 16.42 12.08
N LEU A 209 -15.39 16.37 12.28
CA LEU A 209 -14.76 16.05 13.56
C LEU A 209 -14.45 17.31 14.35
N GLN A 210 -14.42 17.16 15.68
CA GLN A 210 -14.00 18.20 16.61
C GLN A 210 -12.48 18.16 16.84
N GLY A 211 -11.92 19.32 17.21
CA GLY A 211 -10.50 19.48 17.54
C GLY A 211 -9.88 20.73 16.90
N ASP A 212 -8.66 21.06 17.32
CA ASP A 212 -7.86 22.13 16.70
C ASP A 212 -6.91 21.52 15.67
N PHE A 213 -7.23 21.71 14.39
CA PHE A 213 -6.42 21.24 13.28
C PHE A 213 -6.71 22.05 12.01
N THR A 214 -5.78 21.96 11.07
CA THR A 214 -5.98 22.43 9.69
C THR A 214 -6.11 21.25 8.74
N ILE A 215 -6.75 21.45 7.59
CA ILE A 215 -6.89 20.42 6.55
C ILE A 215 -6.05 20.83 5.35
N ALA A 216 -5.04 20.03 5.01
CA ALA A 216 -4.24 20.23 3.81
C ALA A 216 -5.03 19.85 2.55
N GLU A 217 -4.54 20.29 1.39
CA GLU A 217 -5.15 19.89 0.13
C GLU A 217 -5.05 18.37 -0.08
N PRO A 218 -6.09 17.71 -0.60
CA PRO A 218 -6.06 16.30 -0.94
C PRO A 218 -5.28 16.10 -2.26
N THR A 219 -3.98 16.39 -2.24
CA THR A 219 -3.05 16.13 -3.35
C THR A 219 -1.77 15.52 -2.81
N LEU A 220 -1.08 14.73 -3.65
CA LEU A 220 0.23 14.19 -3.28
C LEU A 220 1.29 15.29 -3.18
N ALA A 221 1.21 16.30 -4.06
CA ALA A 221 2.11 17.45 -4.04
C ALA A 221 2.02 18.26 -2.73
N ALA A 222 0.81 18.49 -2.21
CA ALA A 222 0.64 19.16 -0.93
C ALA A 222 1.22 18.34 0.22
N TYR A 223 1.09 17.00 0.17
CA TYR A 223 1.68 16.13 1.18
C TYR A 223 3.21 16.14 1.12
N ASP A 224 3.78 16.01 -0.07
CA ASP A 224 5.22 16.03 -0.28
C ASP A 224 5.82 17.37 0.16
N ALA A 225 5.11 18.49 -0.05
CA ALA A 225 5.54 19.80 0.43
C ALA A 225 5.53 19.88 1.96
N LEU A 226 4.53 19.30 2.63
CA LEU A 226 4.49 19.20 4.10
C LEU A 226 5.64 18.36 4.64
N LEU A 227 5.91 17.20 4.02
CA LEU A 227 6.99 16.31 4.44
C LEU A 227 8.38 16.90 4.18
N ALA A 228 8.57 17.57 3.04
CA ALA A 228 9.85 18.17 2.65
C ALA A 228 10.26 19.35 3.54
N ALA A 229 9.31 19.98 4.25
CA ALA A 229 9.63 20.99 5.26
C ALA A 229 10.45 20.41 6.44
N GLY A 230 10.44 19.08 6.64
CA GLY A 230 11.31 18.37 7.58
C GLY A 230 10.97 18.55 9.07
N ASP A 231 9.91 19.28 9.38
CA ASP A 231 9.47 19.60 10.75
C ASP A 231 8.09 18.99 11.00
N SER A 232 7.94 17.68 10.78
CA SER A 232 6.68 16.98 11.02
C SER A 232 6.85 15.52 11.35
N ASP A 233 6.10 15.07 12.35
CA ASP A 233 5.89 13.66 12.64
C ASP A 233 4.57 13.19 12.01
N TYR A 234 4.40 11.88 11.89
CA TYR A 234 3.18 11.27 11.33
C TYR A 234 2.39 10.46 12.35
N ILE A 235 1.08 10.66 12.40
CA ILE A 235 0.16 9.85 13.22
C ILE A 235 -1.12 9.62 12.41
N GLY A 236 -1.48 8.39 12.03
CA GLY A 236 -2.78 8.25 11.36
C GLY A 236 -3.14 6.90 10.75
N THR A 237 -4.32 6.85 10.17
CA THR A 237 -4.99 5.60 9.75
C THR A 237 -4.70 5.18 8.32
N ARG A 238 -3.92 5.98 7.57
CA ARG A 238 -3.62 5.70 6.15
C ARG A 238 -2.21 5.15 5.99
N LEU A 239 -2.09 3.82 5.98
CA LEU A 239 -0.83 3.06 5.84
C LEU A 239 0.20 3.70 4.89
N HIS A 240 -0.12 3.86 3.60
CA HIS A 240 0.86 4.36 2.62
C HIS A 240 1.18 5.85 2.77
N GLY A 241 0.31 6.63 3.43
CA GLY A 241 0.67 7.97 3.87
C GLY A 241 1.77 7.89 4.91
N GLY A 242 1.56 7.09 5.96
CA GLY A 242 2.55 6.89 7.01
C GLY A 242 3.88 6.36 6.50
N VAL A 243 3.87 5.35 5.63
CA VAL A 243 5.10 4.83 5.03
C VAL A 243 5.86 5.93 4.27
N ARG A 244 5.16 6.78 3.50
CA ARG A 244 5.81 7.88 2.77
C ARG A 244 6.38 8.95 3.70
N ALA A 245 5.75 9.22 4.84
CA ALA A 245 6.34 10.09 5.85
C ALA A 245 7.62 9.48 6.44
N LEU A 246 7.59 8.19 6.79
CA LEU A 246 8.78 7.51 7.33
C LEU A 246 9.93 7.46 6.30
N GLU A 247 9.63 7.41 5.00
CA GLU A 247 10.65 7.48 3.93
C GLU A 247 11.42 8.82 3.88
N THR A 248 10.92 9.89 4.52
CA THR A 248 11.65 11.17 4.66
C THR A 248 12.50 11.24 5.92
N GLY A 249 12.46 10.19 6.76
CA GLY A 249 13.11 10.17 8.07
C GLY A 249 12.27 10.79 9.20
N ALA A 250 11.02 11.18 8.93
CA ALA A 250 10.09 11.59 9.99
C ALA A 250 9.84 10.43 10.96
N TRP A 251 9.60 10.74 12.23
CA TRP A 251 9.05 9.75 13.15
C TRP A 251 7.54 9.59 12.87
N GLY A 252 7.00 8.39 13.08
CA GLY A 252 5.56 8.24 13.01
C GLY A 252 5.02 6.89 13.45
N VAL A 253 3.71 6.86 13.61
CA VAL A 253 2.94 5.67 13.98
C VAL A 253 1.69 5.57 13.11
N ILE A 254 1.41 4.36 12.63
CA ILE A 254 0.23 4.05 11.83
C ILE A 254 -0.82 3.39 12.71
N VAL A 255 -2.07 3.87 12.63
CA VAL A 255 -3.21 3.30 13.35
C VAL A 255 -3.98 2.39 12.40
N ALA A 256 -3.94 1.09 12.63
CA ALA A 256 -4.57 0.10 11.76
C ALA A 256 -6.09 0.09 11.93
N VAL A 257 -6.79 0.26 10.80
CA VAL A 257 -8.26 0.16 10.68
C VAL A 257 -8.70 -1.09 9.91
N ASP A 258 -7.74 -1.85 9.41
CA ASP A 258 -7.90 -3.16 8.79
C ASP A 258 -6.66 -4.03 9.11
N ASN A 259 -6.69 -5.30 8.73
CA ASN A 259 -5.61 -6.24 8.98
C ASN A 259 -4.31 -5.92 8.22
N ARG A 260 -4.34 -5.06 7.20
CA ARG A 260 -3.23 -4.86 6.25
C ARG A 260 -1.99 -4.31 6.95
N ALA A 261 -2.17 -3.25 7.73
CA ALA A 261 -1.07 -2.62 8.43
C ALA A 261 -0.54 -3.54 9.55
N LEU A 262 -1.42 -4.32 10.19
CA LEU A 262 -1.05 -5.28 11.22
C LEU A 262 -0.21 -6.45 10.68
N GLU A 263 -0.60 -7.02 9.54
CA GLU A 263 0.16 -8.09 8.89
C GLU A 263 1.55 -7.60 8.45
N ILE A 264 1.62 -6.43 7.80
CA ILE A 264 2.90 -5.81 7.42
C ILE A 264 3.76 -5.53 8.66
N SER A 265 3.17 -5.01 9.73
CA SER A 265 3.88 -4.75 10.99
C SER A 265 4.45 -6.03 11.61
N ARG A 266 3.67 -7.11 11.63
CA ARG A 266 4.13 -8.41 12.13
C ARG A 266 5.36 -8.93 11.37
N ASP A 267 5.37 -8.73 10.05
CA ASP A 267 6.43 -9.25 9.19
C ASP A 267 7.68 -8.35 9.15
N THR A 268 7.52 -7.05 9.41
CA THR A 268 8.58 -6.06 9.15
C THR A 268 8.98 -5.21 10.36
N GLY A 269 8.20 -5.15 11.43
CA GLY A 269 8.43 -4.24 12.56
C GLY A 269 7.92 -2.81 12.34
N LEU A 270 7.19 -2.53 11.25
CA LEU A 270 6.59 -1.20 11.01
C LEU A 270 5.76 -0.75 12.23
N PRO A 271 5.90 0.49 12.74
CA PRO A 271 5.23 0.96 13.95
C PRO A 271 3.72 1.11 13.70
N VAL A 272 2.97 0.09 14.09
CA VAL A 272 1.53 0.00 13.87
C VAL A 272 0.85 -0.46 15.16
N HIS A 273 -0.26 0.18 15.52
CA HIS A 273 -1.18 -0.27 16.56
C HIS A 273 -2.58 -0.38 16.02
N ALA A 274 -3.40 -1.29 16.55
CA ALA A 274 -4.80 -1.37 16.15
C ALA A 274 -5.59 -0.18 16.70
N ARG A 275 -6.56 0.32 15.93
CA ARG A 275 -7.51 1.32 16.45
C ARG A 275 -8.24 0.79 17.68
N GLY A 276 -8.35 1.60 18.73
CA GLY A 276 -8.85 1.21 20.04
C GLY A 276 -7.75 0.87 21.06
N GLU A 277 -6.50 0.63 20.65
CA GLU A 277 -5.37 0.39 21.57
C GLU A 277 -4.78 1.70 22.10
N ARG A 278 -5.63 2.53 22.73
CA ARG A 278 -5.31 3.91 23.11
C ARG A 278 -4.03 4.04 23.95
N ASP A 279 -3.84 3.16 24.93
CA ASP A 279 -2.67 3.18 25.81
C ASP A 279 -1.37 2.87 25.04
N ALA A 280 -1.40 1.91 24.11
CA ALA A 280 -0.24 1.54 23.30
C ALA A 280 0.13 2.65 22.30
N ILE A 281 -0.88 3.24 21.67
CA ILE A 281 -0.72 4.39 20.77
C ILE A 281 -0.12 5.57 21.54
N ARG A 282 -0.70 5.94 22.68
CA ARG A 282 -0.21 7.03 23.55
C ARG A 282 1.24 6.80 23.96
N ALA A 283 1.55 5.62 24.51
CA ALA A 283 2.91 5.29 24.94
C ALA A 283 3.91 5.39 23.78
N THR A 284 3.49 5.06 22.55
CA THR A 284 4.32 5.17 21.34
C THR A 284 4.54 6.62 20.94
N VAL A 285 3.49 7.44 20.94
CA VAL A 285 3.55 8.88 20.66
C VAL A 285 4.39 9.63 21.70
N GLU A 286 4.33 9.24 22.97
CA GLU A 286 5.12 9.83 24.05
C GLU A 286 6.60 9.44 23.93
N ARG A 287 6.88 8.13 23.77
CA ARG A 287 8.24 7.59 23.74
C ARG A 287 9.02 7.97 22.48
N ARG A 288 8.35 8.05 21.33
CA ARG A 288 8.96 8.23 20.00
C ARG A 288 10.17 7.33 19.78
N ALA A 289 9.98 6.03 19.98
CA ALA A 289 11.06 5.07 19.74
C ALA A 289 11.55 5.17 18.28
N PRO A 290 12.88 5.08 18.05
CA PRO A 290 13.43 5.07 16.70
C PRO A 290 12.85 3.95 15.84
N LEU A 291 12.86 4.16 14.53
CA LEU A 291 12.41 3.14 13.59
C LEU A 291 13.31 1.90 13.67
N ASP A 292 12.70 0.72 13.65
CA ASP A 292 13.40 -0.57 13.50
C ASP A 292 12.58 -1.47 12.57
N VAL A 293 12.77 -1.28 11.26
CA VAL A 293 12.11 -2.06 10.22
C VAL A 293 13.09 -3.05 9.59
N ARG A 294 12.63 -4.28 9.37
CA ARG A 294 13.39 -5.35 8.72
C ARG A 294 12.76 -5.68 7.39
N LEU A 295 13.57 -5.66 6.34
CA LEU A 295 13.12 -5.91 4.97
C LEU A 295 13.73 -7.21 4.41
N PRO A 296 12.96 -8.01 3.66
CA PRO A 296 13.39 -9.30 3.14
C PRO A 296 14.23 -9.16 1.86
N TYR A 297 15.44 -8.59 1.98
CA TYR A 297 16.30 -8.27 0.83
C TYR A 297 16.70 -9.47 -0.02
N ASP A 298 16.88 -10.65 0.57
CA ASP A 298 17.19 -11.88 -0.17
C ASP A 298 16.03 -12.26 -1.08
N GLN A 299 14.79 -12.20 -0.57
CA GLN A 299 13.57 -12.49 -1.32
C GLN A 299 13.32 -11.42 -2.39
N ILE A 300 13.54 -10.14 -2.07
CA ILE A 300 13.43 -9.02 -3.04
C ILE A 300 14.41 -9.25 -4.20
N THR A 301 15.68 -9.54 -3.89
CA THR A 301 16.73 -9.75 -4.89
C THR A 301 16.44 -10.98 -5.75
N ALA A 302 16.08 -12.11 -5.12
CA ALA A 302 15.73 -13.33 -5.83
C ALA A 302 14.50 -13.15 -6.74
N TRP A 303 13.47 -12.44 -6.25
CA TRP A 303 12.29 -12.13 -7.04
C TRP A 303 12.62 -11.24 -8.25
N LYS A 304 13.50 -10.25 -8.11
CA LYS A 304 13.94 -9.41 -9.24
C LYS A 304 14.76 -10.18 -10.25
N ALA A 305 15.65 -11.07 -9.79
CA ALA A 305 16.58 -11.81 -10.64
C ALA A 305 15.91 -12.79 -11.61
N GLN A 306 14.69 -13.25 -11.31
CA GLN A 306 13.92 -14.08 -12.23
C GLN A 306 13.37 -13.28 -13.43
N LEU A 307 13.24 -11.96 -13.25
CA LEU A 307 12.68 -11.10 -14.27
C LEU A 307 13.75 -10.80 -15.32
N PRO A 308 13.35 -10.69 -16.58
CA PRO A 308 14.28 -10.49 -17.67
C PRO A 308 14.89 -9.08 -17.58
N VAL A 309 16.16 -9.04 -17.17
CA VAL A 309 16.95 -7.82 -17.00
C VAL A 309 17.20 -7.17 -18.36
N VAL A 310 17.21 -5.84 -18.38
CA VAL A 310 17.68 -5.07 -19.54
C VAL A 310 19.18 -5.33 -19.73
N GLY A 311 19.55 -5.83 -20.91
CA GLY A 311 20.93 -5.77 -21.41
C GLY A 311 21.24 -4.42 -22.03
#